data_AF-A0AAP3G6P9-F1
#
_entry.id   AF-A0AAP3G6P9-F1
#
_cell.length_a   1.000
_cell.length_b   1.000
_cell.length_c   1.000
_cell.angle_alpha   90.00
_cell.angle_beta   90.00
_cell.angle_gamma   90.00
#
_symmetry.space_group_name_H-M   'P 1'
#
loop_
_entity.id
_entity.type
_entity.pdbx_description
1 polymer ?
#
loop_
_entity_poly.entity_id
_entity_poly.type
_entity_poly.pdbx_seq_one_letter_code
_entity_poly.pdbx_strand_id
1 'polypeptide(L)'
;MSSVPVPRIEVNAFLKQLGQGISAPVLILGSDSNKYILKSQQVEVDGNWNEFNCMFLNEMLVYQIARYLDVPIPDVAIAHVDKEHLKHGPSLRFVHRFHEGLQFASKELEGNEANLIDGYQKLIRMGKPYIKRSWNAFFTKITNGDSVSRIIAMDLLIANFDRFGNNGNLLVASNAKGRCIYVIDHGHAFWGPVWDIEKRTILRSVNDSKVYIPKHLNTLLTVSQEGDQIFSGPGEIFKSIEDYVDISNPQLHSFLEVVERIEGINEHLIDGWFDCIPNEWFLSKKEQIAEHKNFLLKQRDYVRIYIEQLAYNKAFTNYRGGVLGWNERSAGTV
;
A
#
# COMPACT_ATOMS: atom_id res chain seq x y z
N MET A 1 17.97 -2.09 10.50
CA MET A 1 18.24 -0.74 9.98
C MET A 1 17.24 0.20 10.64
N SER A 2 17.70 1.32 11.18
CA SER A 2 16.86 2.42 11.68
C SER A 2 15.96 2.97 10.57
N SER A 3 14.94 3.75 10.92
CA SER A 3 14.05 4.40 9.95
C SER A 3 14.79 5.12 8.84
N VAL A 4 14.19 5.12 7.64
CA VAL A 4 14.69 5.88 6.51
C VAL A 4 14.33 7.36 6.74
N PRO A 5 15.31 8.28 6.71
CA PRO A 5 15.02 9.70 6.85
C PRO A 5 14.06 10.19 5.76
N VAL A 6 13.12 11.05 6.14
CA VAL A 6 12.15 11.64 5.23
C VAL A 6 12.42 13.14 5.13
N PRO A 7 12.67 13.68 3.92
CA PRO A 7 12.92 15.10 3.74
C PRO A 7 11.69 15.94 4.09
N ARG A 8 11.93 17.14 4.60
CA ARG A 8 10.93 18.20 4.74
C ARG A 8 11.13 19.20 3.61
N ILE A 9 10.04 19.57 2.94
CA ILE A 9 10.07 20.50 1.81
C ILE A 9 9.01 21.58 1.99
N GLU A 10 9.32 22.80 1.58
CA GLU A 10 8.30 23.82 1.31
C GLU A 10 7.63 23.54 -0.05
N VAL A 11 6.33 23.79 -0.15
CA VAL A 11 5.62 23.79 -1.43
C VAL A 11 5.90 25.10 -2.16
N ASN A 12 6.61 25.05 -3.27
CA ASN A 12 6.90 26.24 -4.08
C ASN A 12 5.72 26.60 -5.00
N ALA A 13 5.10 25.60 -5.63
CA ALA A 13 4.01 25.84 -6.57
C ALA A 13 3.07 24.64 -6.69
N PHE A 14 1.80 24.90 -6.98
CA PHE A 14 0.81 23.90 -7.39
C PHE A 14 0.78 23.85 -8.92
N LEU A 15 1.03 22.67 -9.49
CA LEU A 15 1.24 22.50 -10.93
C LEU A 15 -0.01 22.00 -11.65
N LYS A 16 -0.59 20.89 -11.19
CA LYS A 16 -1.68 20.20 -11.91
C LYS A 16 -2.55 19.37 -10.97
N GLN A 17 -3.86 19.39 -11.20
CA GLN A 17 -4.78 18.46 -10.56
C GLN A 17 -4.69 17.07 -11.20
N LEU A 18 -4.58 16.04 -10.37
CA LEU A 18 -4.61 14.65 -10.81
C LEU A 18 -6.00 14.11 -10.43
N GLY A 19 -6.95 14.17 -11.36
CA GLY A 19 -8.35 13.79 -11.13
C GLY A 19 -8.58 12.29 -10.87
N GLN A 20 -7.60 11.57 -10.32
CA GLN A 20 -7.66 10.15 -9.99
C GLN A 20 -7.45 9.97 -8.48
N GLY A 21 -8.35 9.21 -7.84
CA GLY A 21 -8.33 8.94 -6.40
C GLY A 21 -9.35 9.77 -5.59
N ILE A 22 -9.86 9.18 -4.51
CA ILE A 22 -10.91 9.76 -3.65
C ILE A 22 -10.41 11.03 -2.91
N SER A 23 -9.09 11.17 -2.74
CA SER A 23 -8.46 12.33 -2.09
C SER A 23 -8.12 13.51 -3.01
N ALA A 24 -8.50 13.44 -4.29
CA ALA A 24 -8.27 14.48 -5.30
C ALA A 24 -6.84 15.09 -5.26
N PRO A 25 -5.79 14.25 -5.39
CA PRO A 25 -4.41 14.67 -5.19
C PRO A 25 -3.95 15.71 -6.21
N VAL A 26 -2.93 16.50 -5.83
CA VAL A 26 -2.41 17.59 -6.65
C VAL A 26 -0.91 17.47 -6.83
N LEU A 27 -0.46 17.62 -8.07
CA LEU A 27 0.95 17.71 -8.43
C LEU A 27 1.50 19.07 -8.01
N ILE A 28 2.58 19.06 -7.23
CA ILE A 28 3.26 20.25 -6.71
C ILE A 28 4.75 20.24 -7.09
N LEU A 29 5.39 21.41 -7.00
CA LEU A 29 6.84 21.58 -7.05
C LEU A 29 7.35 21.87 -5.64
N GLY A 30 8.31 21.07 -5.18
CA GLY A 30 8.99 21.28 -3.90
C GLY A 30 10.12 22.32 -3.98
N SER A 31 10.53 22.82 -2.81
CA SER A 31 11.72 23.66 -2.62
C SER A 31 13.04 23.01 -3.08
N ASP A 32 13.07 21.69 -3.18
CA ASP A 32 14.18 20.91 -3.72
C ASP A 32 14.13 20.74 -5.26
N SER A 33 13.21 21.45 -5.94
CA SER A 33 12.95 21.37 -7.37
C SER A 33 12.43 20.02 -7.88
N ASN A 34 12.07 19.08 -7.00
CA ASN A 34 11.40 17.84 -7.39
C ASN A 34 9.88 18.03 -7.45
N LYS A 35 9.21 17.17 -8.22
CA LYS A 35 7.75 17.13 -8.29
C LYS A 35 7.19 16.07 -7.36
N TYR A 36 6.08 16.40 -6.70
CA TYR A 36 5.42 15.52 -5.75
C TYR A 36 3.91 15.51 -5.95
N ILE A 37 3.30 14.38 -5.62
CA ILE A 37 1.86 14.21 -5.46
C ILE A 37 1.51 14.52 -4.02
N LEU A 38 0.88 15.67 -3.80
CA LEU A 38 0.39 16.10 -2.50
C LEU A 38 -0.99 15.50 -2.23
N LYS A 39 -1.16 14.85 -1.07
CA LYS A 39 -2.41 14.19 -0.67
C LYS A 39 -3.20 15.03 0.34
N SER A 40 -4.52 14.93 0.30
CA SER A 40 -5.43 15.53 1.29
C SER A 40 -6.11 14.45 2.13
N GLN A 41 -6.32 14.72 3.43
CA GLN A 41 -7.13 13.85 4.30
C GLN A 41 -8.63 14.17 4.20
N GLN A 42 -9.01 15.24 3.51
CA GLN A 42 -10.40 15.63 3.30
C GLN A 42 -10.89 15.01 1.99
N VAL A 43 -11.86 14.12 2.07
CA VAL A 43 -12.33 13.34 0.94
C VAL A 43 -13.84 13.44 0.76
N GLU A 44 -14.31 13.39 -0.49
CA GLU A 44 -15.73 13.36 -0.80
C GLU A 44 -16.17 11.92 -1.06
N VAL A 45 -17.15 11.45 -0.28
CA VAL A 45 -17.77 10.12 -0.43
C VAL A 45 -19.28 10.31 -0.48
N ASP A 46 -19.92 9.88 -1.57
CA ASP A 46 -21.36 10.00 -1.79
C ASP A 46 -21.93 11.42 -1.56
N GLY A 47 -21.18 12.44 -2.00
CA GLY A 47 -21.56 13.85 -1.85
C GLY A 47 -21.34 14.43 -0.45
N ASN A 48 -20.79 13.65 0.48
CA ASN A 48 -20.47 14.08 1.84
C ASN A 48 -18.96 14.14 2.07
N TRP A 49 -18.53 15.20 2.75
CA TRP A 49 -17.14 15.36 3.14
C TRP A 49 -16.82 14.53 4.38
N ASN A 50 -15.78 13.72 4.29
CA ASN A 50 -15.26 12.88 5.35
C ASN A 50 -13.79 13.21 5.59
N GLU A 51 -13.35 13.06 6.83
CA GLU A 51 -11.95 13.24 7.21
C GLU A 51 -11.28 11.90 7.47
N PHE A 52 -10.35 11.55 6.60
CA PHE A 52 -9.48 10.38 6.70
C PHE A 52 -8.29 10.68 7.62
N ASN A 53 -8.61 10.96 8.89
CA ASN A 53 -7.71 11.51 9.92
C ASN A 53 -6.49 10.63 10.28
N CYS A 54 -6.43 9.37 9.83
CA CYS A 54 -5.32 8.44 10.06
C CYS A 54 -4.52 8.16 8.77
N MET A 55 -4.93 8.71 7.63
CA MET A 55 -4.35 8.42 6.31
C MET A 55 -2.86 8.75 6.23
N PHE A 56 -2.42 9.92 6.67
CA PHE A 56 -0.99 10.30 6.59
C PHE A 56 -0.11 9.43 7.49
N LEU A 57 -0.60 9.06 8.68
CA LEU A 57 0.07 8.13 9.57
C LEU A 57 0.24 6.77 8.88
N ASN A 58 -0.83 6.25 8.27
CA ASN A 58 -0.79 4.99 7.53
C ASN A 58 0.22 5.05 6.39
N GLU A 59 0.16 6.08 5.54
CA GLU A 59 1.08 6.24 4.39
C GLU A 59 2.55 6.26 4.82
N MET A 60 2.88 7.02 5.87
CA MET A 60 4.26 7.14 6.33
C MET A 60 4.76 5.88 7.01
N LEU A 61 3.93 5.24 7.84
CA LEU A 61 4.29 3.98 8.49
C LEU A 61 4.51 2.88 7.44
N VAL A 62 3.64 2.79 6.43
CA VAL A 62 3.80 1.82 5.35
C VAL A 62 5.00 2.15 4.49
N TYR A 63 5.33 3.42 4.24
CA TYR A 63 6.57 3.78 3.56
C TYR A 63 7.79 3.22 4.30
N GLN A 64 7.87 3.39 5.62
CA GLN A 64 8.98 2.84 6.41
C GLN A 64 9.05 1.30 6.33
N ILE A 65 7.91 0.62 6.41
CA ILE A 65 7.82 -0.84 6.27
C ILE A 65 8.25 -1.28 4.86
N ALA A 66 7.76 -0.60 3.81
CA ALA A 66 8.08 -0.89 2.42
C ALA A 66 9.59 -0.77 2.16
N ARG A 67 10.22 0.29 2.67
CA ARG A 67 11.68 0.45 2.61
C ARG A 67 12.41 -0.66 3.36
N TYR A 68 11.92 -1.06 4.53
CA TYR A 68 12.49 -2.16 5.29
C TYR A 68 12.34 -3.52 4.59
N LEU A 69 11.32 -3.71 3.75
CA LEU A 69 11.07 -4.97 3.02
C LEU A 69 11.56 -4.93 1.55
N ASP A 70 12.25 -3.86 1.14
CA ASP A 70 12.65 -3.62 -0.26
C ASP A 70 11.48 -3.75 -1.25
N VAL A 71 10.32 -3.23 -0.85
CA VAL A 71 9.15 -3.08 -1.70
C VAL A 71 9.29 -1.80 -2.53
N PRO A 72 9.14 -1.86 -3.86
CA PRO A 72 9.22 -0.69 -4.74
C PRO A 72 8.11 0.33 -4.43
N ILE A 73 8.48 1.44 -3.82
CA ILE A 73 7.59 2.56 -3.47
C ILE A 73 8.26 3.88 -3.88
N PRO A 74 7.51 4.89 -4.36
CA PRO A 74 8.08 6.21 -4.59
C PRO A 74 8.66 6.78 -3.29
N ASP A 75 9.74 7.57 -3.41
CA ASP A 75 10.24 8.34 -2.27
C ASP A 75 9.17 9.34 -1.81
N VAL A 76 9.21 9.71 -0.53
CA VAL A 76 8.19 10.59 0.09
C VAL A 76 8.84 11.80 0.73
N ALA A 77 8.04 12.84 0.97
CA ALA A 77 8.42 14.03 1.68
C ALA A 77 7.29 14.48 2.61
N ILE A 78 7.65 15.20 3.67
CA ILE A 78 6.71 15.97 4.48
C ILE A 78 6.69 17.38 3.89
N ALA A 79 5.60 17.72 3.22
CA ALA A 79 5.45 18.99 2.53
C ALA A 79 4.73 20.00 3.43
N HIS A 80 5.30 21.19 3.60
CA HIS A 80 4.67 22.30 4.30
C HIS A 80 3.92 23.19 3.31
N VAL A 81 2.61 23.34 3.52
CA VAL A 81 1.73 24.22 2.73
C VAL A 81 1.51 25.51 3.51
N ASP A 82 2.02 26.62 2.99
CA ASP A 82 1.81 27.95 3.57
C ASP A 82 0.39 28.46 3.24
N LYS A 83 -0.18 29.21 4.18
CA LYS A 83 -1.41 29.97 4.03
C LYS A 83 -1.42 30.90 2.82
N GLU A 84 -0.29 31.51 2.46
CA GLU A 84 -0.23 32.41 1.30
C GLU A 84 -0.54 31.68 -0.01
N HIS A 85 -0.06 30.44 -0.21
CA HIS A 85 -0.41 29.64 -1.38
C HIS A 85 -1.92 29.35 -1.45
N LEU A 86 -2.56 29.11 -0.29
CA LEU A 86 -3.99 28.84 -0.21
C LEU A 86 -4.85 30.09 -0.46
N LYS A 87 -4.33 31.29 -0.15
CA LYS A 87 -5.01 32.57 -0.46
C LYS A 87 -5.04 32.84 -1.95
N HIS A 88 -3.96 32.51 -2.66
CA HIS A 88 -3.82 32.79 -4.09
C HIS A 88 -4.36 31.68 -5.02
N GLY A 89 -4.76 30.53 -4.46
CA GLY A 89 -5.41 29.43 -5.19
C GLY A 89 -6.75 29.01 -4.58
N PRO A 90 -7.87 29.71 -4.86
CA PRO A 90 -9.17 29.40 -4.27
C PRO A 90 -9.62 27.95 -4.51
N SER A 91 -9.32 27.37 -5.67
CA SER A 91 -9.63 25.96 -5.96
C SER A 91 -8.90 24.99 -5.01
N LEU A 92 -7.68 25.29 -4.58
CA LEU A 92 -6.92 24.47 -3.61
C LEU A 92 -7.65 24.38 -2.27
N ARG A 93 -8.32 25.46 -1.87
CA ARG A 93 -9.01 25.56 -0.59
C ARG A 93 -10.45 25.07 -0.65
N PHE A 94 -11.16 25.34 -1.74
CA PHE A 94 -12.59 25.03 -1.87
C PHE A 94 -12.87 23.68 -2.54
N VAL A 95 -12.01 23.25 -3.47
CA VAL A 95 -12.16 21.98 -4.20
C VAL A 95 -11.30 20.89 -3.56
N HIS A 96 -10.02 21.17 -3.29
CA HIS A 96 -9.10 20.16 -2.73
C HIS A 96 -9.00 20.17 -1.20
N ARG A 97 -9.60 21.18 -0.57
CA ARG A 97 -9.68 21.34 0.89
C ARG A 97 -8.31 21.23 1.59
N PHE A 98 -7.25 21.64 0.90
CA PHE A 98 -5.94 21.76 1.53
C PHE A 98 -6.01 22.82 2.63
N HIS A 99 -5.38 22.49 3.75
CA HIS A 99 -5.18 23.38 4.87
C HIS A 99 -3.68 23.66 5.05
N GLU A 100 -3.41 24.78 5.71
CA GLU A 100 -2.06 25.17 6.10
C GLU A 100 -1.48 24.10 7.04
N GLY A 101 -0.21 23.75 6.85
CA GLY A 101 0.49 22.80 7.72
C GLY A 101 1.20 21.68 6.97
N LEU A 102 1.55 20.62 7.71
CA LEU A 102 2.33 19.49 7.22
C LEU A 102 1.45 18.44 6.55
N GLN A 103 1.74 18.13 5.29
CA GLN A 103 1.02 17.15 4.49
C GLN A 103 1.94 16.09 3.92
N PHE A 104 1.36 14.92 3.64
CA PHE A 104 2.08 13.83 3.00
C PHE A 104 2.23 14.09 1.49
N ALA A 105 3.44 13.93 0.98
CA ALA A 105 3.73 14.06 -0.43
C ALA A 105 4.56 12.86 -0.94
N SER A 106 4.13 12.21 -2.01
CA SER A 106 4.91 11.15 -2.67
C SER A 106 5.53 11.67 -3.95
N LYS A 107 6.82 11.42 -4.18
CA LYS A 107 7.55 11.88 -5.37
C LYS A 107 6.88 11.36 -6.64
N GLU A 108 6.74 12.23 -7.64
CA GLU A 108 6.22 11.84 -8.95
C GLU A 108 7.20 10.87 -9.62
N LEU A 109 6.69 9.77 -10.16
CA LEU A 109 7.48 8.86 -10.98
C LEU A 109 7.53 9.37 -12.42
N GLU A 110 8.72 9.66 -12.90
CA GLU A 110 8.94 9.91 -14.33
C GLU A 110 8.63 8.65 -15.14
N GLY A 111 8.10 8.83 -16.36
CA GLY A 111 7.75 7.70 -17.21
C GLY A 111 6.56 6.88 -16.71
N ASN A 112 5.73 7.41 -15.81
CA ASN A 112 4.50 6.78 -15.35
C ASN A 112 3.54 6.51 -16.53
N GLU A 113 3.10 5.27 -16.64
CA GLU A 113 2.24 4.80 -17.72
C GLU A 113 0.73 4.93 -17.40
N ALA A 114 0.34 5.75 -16.41
CA ALA A 114 -1.06 5.97 -16.01
C ALA A 114 -2.03 6.32 -17.15
N ASN A 115 -1.56 7.00 -18.20
CA ASN A 115 -2.40 7.29 -19.38
C ASN A 115 -2.83 6.01 -20.13
N LEU A 116 -2.05 4.93 -20.05
CA LEU A 116 -2.42 3.64 -20.62
C LEU A 116 -3.53 2.97 -19.80
N ILE A 117 -3.54 3.15 -18.48
CA ILE A 117 -4.58 2.64 -17.58
C ILE A 117 -5.95 3.22 -17.96
N ASP A 118 -6.05 4.52 -18.20
CA ASP A 118 -7.29 5.16 -18.65
C ASP A 118 -7.80 4.60 -19.99
N GLY A 119 -6.88 4.31 -20.90
CA GLY A 119 -7.19 3.64 -22.16
C GLY A 119 -7.74 2.24 -21.94
N TYR A 120 -7.09 1.44 -21.10
CA TYR A 120 -7.52 0.07 -20.77
C TYR A 120 -8.87 0.04 -20.05
N GLN A 121 -9.10 0.92 -19.07
CA GLN A 121 -10.37 1.00 -18.34
C GLN A 121 -11.53 1.39 -19.27
N LYS A 122 -11.34 2.36 -20.16
CA LYS A 122 -12.34 2.72 -21.18
C LYS A 122 -12.65 1.54 -22.09
N LEU A 123 -11.63 0.79 -22.51
CA LEU A 123 -11.79 -0.38 -23.38
C LEU A 123 -12.54 -1.54 -22.69
N ILE A 124 -12.27 -1.79 -21.41
CA ILE A 124 -13.02 -2.78 -20.59
C ILE A 124 -14.50 -2.38 -20.48
N ARG A 125 -14.78 -1.10 -20.17
CA ARG A 125 -16.15 -0.56 -20.09
C ARG A 125 -16.93 -0.64 -21.40
N MET A 126 -16.25 -0.66 -22.54
CA MET A 126 -16.86 -0.80 -23.87
C MET A 126 -17.22 -2.26 -24.24
N GLY A 127 -16.99 -3.23 -23.35
CA GLY A 127 -17.41 -4.63 -23.55
C GLY A 127 -16.75 -5.31 -24.75
N LYS A 128 -15.59 -4.83 -25.22
CA LYS A 128 -14.94 -5.38 -26.41
C LYS A 128 -14.31 -6.75 -26.09
N PRO A 129 -14.75 -7.85 -26.74
CA PRO A 129 -14.39 -9.23 -26.36
C PRO A 129 -12.92 -9.62 -26.60
N TYR A 130 -12.14 -8.80 -27.30
CA TYR A 130 -10.74 -9.09 -27.67
C TYR A 130 -9.69 -8.63 -26.65
N ILE A 131 -10.11 -8.15 -25.46
CA ILE A 131 -9.21 -7.58 -24.44
C ILE A 131 -9.22 -8.46 -23.17
N LYS A 132 -9.29 -9.79 -23.33
CA LYS A 132 -9.15 -10.75 -22.21
C LYS A 132 -7.76 -10.75 -21.54
N ARG A 133 -6.87 -9.81 -21.90
CA ARG A 133 -5.44 -9.74 -21.50
C ARG A 133 -4.95 -8.31 -21.21
N SER A 134 -5.82 -7.31 -20.95
CA SER A 134 -5.37 -5.92 -20.74
C SER A 134 -4.35 -5.80 -19.59
N TRP A 135 -4.67 -6.35 -18.43
CA TRP A 135 -3.81 -6.25 -17.26
C TRP A 135 -2.56 -7.11 -17.39
N ASN A 136 -2.67 -8.36 -17.86
CA ASN A 136 -1.50 -9.19 -18.12
C ASN A 136 -0.56 -8.49 -19.12
N ALA A 137 -1.10 -7.91 -20.21
CA ALA A 137 -0.31 -7.12 -21.16
C ALA A 137 0.34 -5.91 -20.48
N PHE A 138 -0.42 -5.16 -19.68
CA PHE A 138 0.08 -4.00 -18.95
C PHE A 138 1.22 -4.38 -18.00
N PHE A 139 1.10 -5.45 -17.24
CA PHE A 139 2.13 -5.91 -16.30
C PHE A 139 3.18 -6.84 -16.92
N THR A 140 3.21 -7.03 -18.24
CA THR A 140 4.30 -7.82 -18.87
C THR A 140 5.65 -7.09 -18.85
N LYS A 141 6.74 -7.88 -18.86
CA LYS A 141 8.13 -7.37 -19.00
C LYS A 141 8.54 -6.39 -17.90
N ILE A 142 7.99 -6.55 -16.70
CA ILE A 142 8.41 -5.78 -15.54
C ILE A 142 9.75 -6.32 -15.06
N THR A 143 10.72 -5.44 -14.88
CA THR A 143 12.11 -5.82 -14.60
C THR A 143 12.38 -6.11 -13.13
N ASN A 144 11.48 -5.71 -12.23
CA ASN A 144 11.50 -6.00 -10.80
C ASN A 144 10.36 -6.95 -10.40
N GLY A 145 10.03 -7.92 -11.26
CA GLY A 145 8.94 -8.89 -11.01
C GLY A 145 9.12 -9.70 -9.73
N ASP A 146 10.36 -9.97 -9.33
CA ASP A 146 10.71 -10.60 -8.05
C ASP A 146 10.16 -9.83 -6.83
N SER A 147 9.86 -8.53 -6.98
CA SER A 147 9.28 -7.72 -5.92
C SER A 147 7.80 -8.01 -5.67
N VAL A 148 7.10 -8.73 -6.57
CA VAL A 148 5.65 -9.03 -6.42
C VAL A 148 5.38 -9.84 -5.16
N SER A 149 6.21 -10.83 -4.82
CA SER A 149 6.06 -11.56 -3.56
C SER A 149 6.23 -10.66 -2.34
N ARG A 150 7.12 -9.66 -2.42
CA ARG A 150 7.33 -8.67 -1.35
C ARG A 150 6.12 -7.76 -1.18
N ILE A 151 5.53 -7.32 -2.29
CA ILE A 151 4.29 -6.52 -2.30
C ILE A 151 3.16 -7.30 -1.62
N ILE A 152 2.92 -8.55 -2.05
CA ILE A 152 1.87 -9.40 -1.47
C ILE A 152 2.10 -9.62 0.03
N ALA A 153 3.33 -9.99 0.43
CA ALA A 153 3.64 -10.23 1.84
C ALA A 153 3.49 -8.96 2.70
N MET A 154 3.87 -7.79 2.17
CA MET A 154 3.68 -6.51 2.84
C MET A 154 2.19 -6.16 2.97
N ASP A 155 1.39 -6.30 1.91
CA ASP A 155 -0.04 -5.99 1.95
C ASP A 155 -0.78 -6.89 2.97
N LEU A 156 -0.37 -8.15 3.11
CA LEU A 156 -0.85 -9.05 4.17
C LEU A 156 -0.41 -8.58 5.58
N LEU A 157 0.83 -8.11 5.73
CA LEU A 157 1.35 -7.58 7.00
C LEU A 157 0.60 -6.30 7.44
N ILE A 158 0.25 -5.42 6.51
CA ILE A 158 -0.39 -4.14 6.83
C ILE A 158 -1.92 -4.19 6.72
N ALA A 159 -2.49 -5.37 6.43
CA ALA A 159 -3.91 -5.57 6.16
C ALA A 159 -4.45 -4.58 5.11
N ASN A 160 -3.76 -4.46 3.98
CA ASN A 160 -4.19 -3.65 2.85
C ASN A 160 -5.00 -4.48 1.86
N PHE A 161 -6.32 -4.35 1.94
CA PHE A 161 -7.25 -5.09 1.08
C PHE A 161 -7.57 -4.37 -0.23
N ASP A 162 -7.15 -3.11 -0.40
CA ASP A 162 -7.48 -2.31 -1.59
C ASP A 162 -6.53 -2.55 -2.76
N ARG A 163 -5.35 -3.18 -2.55
CA ARG A 163 -4.31 -3.29 -3.59
C ARG A 163 -4.80 -3.92 -4.88
N PHE A 164 -5.44 -5.07 -4.79
CA PHE A 164 -5.69 -5.95 -5.94
C PHE A 164 -7.09 -5.79 -6.52
N GLY A 165 -7.99 -5.12 -5.81
CA GLY A 165 -9.28 -4.64 -6.33
C GLY A 165 -9.20 -3.25 -6.96
N ASN A 166 -8.16 -2.45 -6.65
CA ASN A 166 -8.00 -1.10 -7.16
C ASN A 166 -6.89 -1.00 -8.22
N ASN A 167 -7.32 -0.87 -9.47
CA ASN A 167 -6.47 -0.75 -10.66
C ASN A 167 -5.51 0.46 -10.66
N GLY A 168 -5.67 1.41 -9.73
CA GLY A 168 -4.81 2.60 -9.60
C GLY A 168 -3.69 2.47 -8.57
N ASN A 169 -3.70 1.46 -7.70
CA ASN A 169 -2.79 1.37 -6.55
C ASN A 169 -1.45 0.67 -6.87
N LEU A 170 -1.27 0.20 -8.11
CA LEU A 170 -0.02 -0.28 -8.67
C LEU A 170 0.31 0.54 -9.90
N LEU A 171 1.43 1.27 -9.84
CA LEU A 171 1.94 2.02 -10.98
C LEU A 171 2.97 1.19 -11.74
N VAL A 172 2.98 1.34 -13.06
CA VAL A 172 4.11 0.93 -13.90
C VAL A 172 4.77 2.20 -14.42
N ALA A 173 6.07 2.32 -14.18
CA ALA A 173 6.88 3.43 -14.67
C ALA A 173 8.14 2.92 -15.34
N SER A 174 8.49 3.51 -16.47
CA SER A 174 9.72 3.21 -17.19
C SER A 174 10.89 4.02 -16.64
N ASN A 175 11.97 3.34 -16.25
CA ASN A 175 13.23 3.96 -15.84
C ASN A 175 14.41 3.37 -16.64
N ALA A 176 15.65 3.74 -16.29
CA ALA A 176 16.85 3.28 -16.99
C ALA A 176 17.03 1.74 -17.00
N LYS A 177 16.41 1.01 -16.06
CA LYS A 177 16.44 -0.45 -15.97
C LYS A 177 15.32 -1.13 -16.75
N GLY A 178 14.31 -0.38 -17.20
CA GLY A 178 13.13 -0.90 -17.88
C GLY A 178 11.82 -0.51 -17.18
N ARG A 179 10.76 -1.27 -17.44
CA ARG A 179 9.44 -1.06 -16.81
C ARG A 179 9.48 -1.64 -15.40
N CYS A 180 9.25 -0.79 -14.40
CA CYS A 180 9.19 -1.21 -13.00
C CYS A 180 7.78 -1.02 -12.44
N ILE A 181 7.38 -1.94 -11.56
CA ILE A 181 6.18 -1.79 -10.75
C ILE A 181 6.48 -1.04 -9.46
N TYR A 182 5.54 -0.21 -9.01
CA TYR A 182 5.59 0.54 -7.76
C TYR A 182 4.24 0.49 -7.05
N VAL A 183 4.26 0.34 -5.73
CA VAL A 183 3.06 0.47 -4.89
C VAL A 183 2.84 1.93 -4.52
N ILE A 184 1.57 2.35 -4.52
CA ILE A 184 1.15 3.66 -4.02
C ILE A 184 -0.14 3.53 -3.22
N ASP A 185 -0.55 4.61 -2.56
CA ASP A 185 -1.84 4.72 -1.90
C ASP A 185 -2.09 3.69 -0.79
N HIS A 186 -1.41 3.90 0.34
CA HIS A 186 -1.52 3.08 1.53
C HIS A 186 -2.41 3.71 2.61
N GLY A 187 -3.14 4.78 2.27
CA GLY A 187 -4.03 5.47 3.19
C GLY A 187 -5.04 4.56 3.87
N HIS A 188 -5.50 3.50 3.19
CA HIS A 188 -6.47 2.52 3.70
C HIS A 188 -5.83 1.30 4.41
N ALA A 189 -4.52 1.27 4.59
CA ALA A 189 -3.85 0.23 5.36
C ALA A 189 -4.32 0.22 6.83
N PHE A 190 -4.03 -0.88 7.53
CA PHE A 190 -4.37 -1.08 8.93
C PHE A 190 -5.88 -0.97 9.19
N TRP A 191 -6.69 -1.61 8.34
CA TRP A 191 -8.16 -1.61 8.43
C TRP A 191 -8.82 -0.25 8.23
N GLY A 192 -8.23 0.59 7.38
CA GLY A 192 -8.86 1.81 6.88
C GLY A 192 -8.21 3.12 7.37
N PRO A 193 -8.69 4.25 6.83
CA PRO A 193 -8.01 5.54 6.95
C PRO A 193 -8.53 6.41 8.10
N VAL A 194 -9.57 5.96 8.82
CA VAL A 194 -10.20 6.68 9.93
C VAL A 194 -9.82 6.02 11.25
N TRP A 195 -9.37 6.83 12.20
CA TRP A 195 -9.11 6.40 13.57
C TRP A 195 -10.37 6.54 14.43
N ASP A 196 -11.08 5.42 14.61
CA ASP A 196 -12.30 5.35 15.41
C ASP A 196 -12.30 4.14 16.35
N ILE A 197 -13.46 3.85 16.96
CA ILE A 197 -13.63 2.68 17.84
C ILE A 197 -13.51 1.39 17.04
N GLU A 198 -14.01 1.35 15.80
CA GLU A 198 -14.01 0.15 14.97
C GLU A 198 -12.57 -0.25 14.58
N LYS A 199 -11.79 0.68 14.01
CA LYS A 199 -10.38 0.44 13.66
C LYS A 199 -9.60 -0.07 14.86
N ARG A 200 -9.71 0.58 16.02
CA ARG A 200 -9.04 0.13 17.27
C ARG A 200 -9.48 -1.27 17.69
N THR A 201 -10.77 -1.55 17.66
CA THR A 201 -11.31 -2.87 18.03
C THR A 201 -10.74 -3.96 17.12
N ILE A 202 -10.66 -3.69 15.81
CA ILE A 202 -10.11 -4.63 14.85
C ILE A 202 -8.61 -4.82 15.03
N LEU A 203 -7.83 -3.74 15.23
CA LEU A 203 -6.39 -3.84 15.49
C LEU A 203 -6.10 -4.66 16.75
N ARG A 204 -6.89 -4.49 17.83
CA ARG A 204 -6.76 -5.28 19.06
C ARG A 204 -7.16 -6.74 18.89
N SER A 205 -8.10 -7.04 17.99
CA SER A 205 -8.58 -8.40 17.75
C SER A 205 -7.48 -9.34 17.24
N VAL A 206 -6.36 -8.81 16.72
CA VAL A 206 -5.15 -9.57 16.35
C VAL A 206 -4.63 -10.48 17.47
N ASN A 207 -4.94 -10.16 18.73
CA ASN A 207 -4.54 -10.97 19.88
C ASN A 207 -5.36 -12.27 20.04
N ASP A 208 -6.51 -12.38 19.37
CA ASP A 208 -7.32 -13.59 19.30
C ASP A 208 -7.21 -14.18 17.88
N SER A 209 -6.22 -15.04 17.68
CA SER A 209 -5.95 -15.66 16.38
C SER A 209 -7.14 -16.45 15.82
N LYS A 210 -8.00 -17.02 16.68
CA LYS A 210 -9.16 -17.82 16.26
C LYS A 210 -10.24 -16.97 15.62
N VAL A 211 -10.35 -15.71 16.03
CA VAL A 211 -11.31 -14.75 15.47
C VAL A 211 -10.67 -13.96 14.33
N TYR A 212 -9.45 -13.50 14.54
CA TYR A 212 -8.82 -12.53 13.65
C TYR A 212 -8.34 -13.13 12.32
N ILE A 213 -7.68 -14.29 12.33
CA ILE A 213 -7.16 -14.91 11.10
C ILE A 213 -8.31 -15.20 10.11
N PRO A 214 -9.43 -15.82 10.51
CA PRO A 214 -10.57 -16.00 9.62
C PRO A 214 -11.15 -14.68 9.11
N LYS A 215 -11.27 -13.65 9.97
CA LYS A 215 -11.77 -12.34 9.54
C LYS A 215 -10.87 -11.70 8.49
N HIS A 216 -9.55 -11.74 8.68
CA HIS A 216 -8.58 -11.19 7.73
C HIS A 216 -8.66 -11.92 6.38
N LEU A 217 -8.64 -13.26 6.38
CA LEU A 217 -8.73 -14.08 5.18
C LEU A 217 -10.05 -13.87 4.44
N ASN A 218 -11.17 -13.86 5.16
CA ASN A 218 -12.48 -13.61 4.55
C ASN A 218 -12.54 -12.23 3.92
N THR A 219 -12.04 -11.19 4.60
CA THR A 219 -12.02 -9.82 4.06
C THR A 219 -11.16 -9.76 2.79
N LEU A 220 -9.97 -10.35 2.81
CA LEU A 220 -9.10 -10.44 1.64
C LEU A 220 -9.81 -11.13 0.46
N LEU A 221 -10.52 -12.22 0.70
CA LEU A 221 -11.22 -12.97 -0.34
C LEU A 221 -12.50 -12.26 -0.82
N THR A 222 -13.25 -11.56 0.04
CA THR A 222 -14.50 -10.89 -0.34
C THR A 222 -14.27 -9.59 -1.09
N VAL A 223 -13.31 -8.76 -0.66
CA VAL A 223 -12.97 -7.50 -1.34
C VAL A 223 -12.40 -7.76 -2.75
N SER A 224 -11.92 -8.97 -2.98
CA SER A 224 -11.35 -9.44 -4.25
C SER A 224 -12.37 -10.00 -5.26
N GLN A 225 -13.63 -10.20 -4.84
CA GLN A 225 -14.68 -10.79 -5.68
C GLN A 225 -15.49 -9.72 -6.40
N GLU A 226 -15.01 -9.26 -7.56
CA GLU A 226 -15.91 -8.75 -8.61
C GLU A 226 -16.42 -9.95 -9.44
N GLY A 227 -17.61 -10.44 -9.09
CA GLY A 227 -18.35 -11.48 -9.84
C GLY A 227 -18.25 -12.90 -9.28
N ASP A 228 -19.26 -13.72 -9.59
CA ASP A 228 -19.55 -15.08 -9.07
C ASP A 228 -18.47 -16.18 -9.31
N GLN A 229 -17.20 -15.83 -9.52
CA GLN A 229 -16.14 -16.82 -9.73
C GLN A 229 -15.29 -17.06 -8.47
N ILE A 230 -15.67 -18.12 -7.77
CA ILE A 230 -15.05 -18.74 -6.59
C ILE A 230 -13.54 -19.07 -6.74
N PHE A 231 -12.97 -19.00 -7.96
CA PHE A 231 -11.63 -19.48 -8.29
C PHE A 231 -10.64 -18.40 -8.78
N SER A 232 -10.80 -17.14 -8.36
CA SER A 232 -10.05 -16.02 -8.97
C SER A 232 -8.91 -15.38 -8.15
N GLY A 233 -8.58 -15.90 -6.96
CA GLY A 233 -7.57 -15.28 -6.11
C GLY A 233 -7.96 -13.85 -5.68
N PRO A 234 -7.00 -13.03 -5.21
CA PRO A 234 -7.26 -11.66 -4.76
C PRO A 234 -7.71 -10.61 -5.80
N GLY A 235 -8.17 -11.00 -7.00
CA GLY A 235 -8.71 -10.08 -8.02
C GLY A 235 -7.96 -10.09 -9.35
N GLU A 236 -8.46 -9.33 -10.34
CA GLU A 236 -7.89 -9.32 -11.70
C GLU A 236 -6.46 -8.79 -11.76
N ILE A 237 -6.13 -7.78 -10.95
CA ILE A 237 -4.77 -7.25 -10.86
C ILE A 237 -3.83 -8.30 -10.27
N PHE A 238 -4.23 -9.00 -9.21
CA PHE A 238 -3.44 -10.10 -8.67
C PHE A 238 -3.15 -11.16 -9.73
N LYS A 239 -4.18 -11.61 -10.47
CA LYS A 239 -4.00 -12.58 -11.56
C LYS A 239 -2.99 -12.15 -12.61
N SER A 240 -2.88 -10.85 -12.86
CA SER A 240 -1.98 -10.32 -13.89
C SER A 240 -0.51 -10.26 -13.47
N ILE A 241 -0.23 -10.40 -12.17
CA ILE A 241 1.12 -10.33 -11.61
C ILE A 241 1.56 -11.62 -10.90
N GLU A 242 0.64 -12.57 -10.64
CA GLU A 242 0.95 -13.82 -9.93
C GLU A 242 2.00 -14.68 -10.66
N ASP A 243 2.11 -14.57 -11.99
CA ASP A 243 3.14 -15.25 -12.80
C ASP A 243 4.58 -14.88 -12.38
N TYR A 244 4.78 -13.77 -11.67
CA TYR A 244 6.09 -13.37 -11.13
C TYR A 244 6.42 -14.04 -9.78
N VAL A 245 5.48 -14.80 -9.20
CA VAL A 245 5.64 -15.49 -7.92
C VAL A 245 5.82 -16.98 -8.19
N ASP A 246 6.99 -17.53 -7.86
CA ASP A 246 7.26 -18.96 -7.94
C ASP A 246 7.02 -19.65 -6.59
N ILE A 247 5.98 -20.48 -6.53
CA ILE A 247 5.73 -21.38 -5.40
C ILE A 247 5.62 -22.84 -5.84
N SER A 248 6.20 -23.18 -6.99
CA SER A 248 6.19 -24.54 -7.53
C SER A 248 7.05 -25.51 -6.72
N ASN A 249 8.11 -25.01 -6.07
CA ASN A 249 8.94 -25.74 -5.13
C ASN A 249 8.64 -25.26 -3.70
N PRO A 250 7.97 -26.08 -2.86
CA PRO A 250 7.64 -25.69 -1.49
C PRO A 250 8.84 -25.36 -0.60
N GLN A 251 10.07 -25.78 -0.93
CA GLN A 251 11.26 -25.48 -0.13
C GLN A 251 12.09 -24.30 -0.67
N LEU A 252 11.79 -23.83 -1.88
CA LEU A 252 12.51 -22.74 -2.53
C LEU A 252 11.51 -21.89 -3.32
N HIS A 253 10.80 -21.03 -2.62
CA HIS A 253 9.73 -20.20 -3.19
C HIS A 253 9.95 -18.71 -2.93
N SER A 254 9.27 -17.86 -3.70
CA SER A 254 9.49 -16.40 -3.74
C SER A 254 9.19 -15.65 -2.43
N PHE A 255 8.61 -16.30 -1.42
CA PHE A 255 8.24 -15.66 -0.15
C PHE A 255 9.26 -15.84 0.98
N LEU A 256 10.25 -16.74 0.83
CA LEU A 256 11.17 -17.11 1.91
C LEU A 256 11.86 -15.90 2.56
N GLU A 257 12.57 -15.10 1.75
CA GLU A 257 13.37 -13.98 2.25
C GLU A 257 12.49 -12.88 2.86
N VAL A 258 11.38 -12.52 2.21
CA VAL A 258 10.54 -11.42 2.71
C VAL A 258 9.81 -11.82 3.99
N VAL A 259 9.36 -13.06 4.12
CA VAL A 259 8.73 -13.55 5.34
C VAL A 259 9.72 -13.59 6.49
N GLU A 260 10.95 -14.06 6.25
CA GLU A 260 12.01 -14.02 7.26
C GLU A 260 12.26 -12.59 7.76
N ARG A 261 12.32 -11.61 6.86
CA ARG A 261 12.46 -10.19 7.23
C ARG A 261 11.27 -9.66 8.01
N ILE A 262 10.05 -10.03 7.63
CA ILE A 262 8.81 -9.66 8.33
C ILE A 262 8.83 -10.21 9.76
N GLU A 263 9.24 -11.45 9.95
CA GLU A 263 9.29 -12.05 11.30
C GLU A 263 10.39 -11.44 12.17
N GLY A 264 11.46 -10.91 11.57
CA GLY A 264 12.50 -10.16 12.25
C GLY A 264 12.04 -8.82 12.85
N ILE A 265 10.79 -8.38 12.63
CA ILE A 265 10.39 -6.98 12.83
C ILE A 265 10.61 -6.40 14.23
N ASN A 266 10.45 -7.02 15.39
CA ASN A 266 10.68 -6.41 16.73
C ASN A 266 10.16 -4.96 17.08
N GLU A 267 10.23 -4.60 18.36
CA GLU A 267 9.72 -3.30 18.86
C GLU A 267 10.58 -2.11 18.46
N HIS A 268 11.90 -2.29 18.48
CA HIS A 268 12.85 -1.22 18.22
C HIS A 268 12.75 -0.69 16.78
N LEU A 269 12.54 -1.57 15.80
CA LEU A 269 12.29 -1.14 14.41
C LEU A 269 10.98 -0.34 14.30
N ILE A 270 9.91 -0.83 14.93
CA ILE A 270 8.61 -0.15 14.91
C ILE A 270 8.69 1.23 15.55
N ASP A 271 9.36 1.36 16.69
CA ASP A 271 9.58 2.66 17.33
C ASP A 271 10.33 3.62 16.41
N GLY A 272 11.41 3.15 15.78
CA GLY A 272 12.16 3.94 14.81
C GLY A 272 11.30 4.41 13.65
N TRP A 273 10.37 3.60 13.15
CA TRP A 273 9.44 4.00 12.09
C TRP A 273 8.50 5.12 12.52
N PHE A 274 8.05 5.14 13.78
CA PHE A 274 7.21 6.21 14.31
C PHE A 274 7.95 7.52 14.58
N ASP A 275 9.26 7.47 14.82
CA ASP A 275 10.08 8.67 15.13
C ASP A 275 10.09 9.71 14.00
N CYS A 276 9.93 9.27 12.74
CA CYS A 276 9.91 10.17 11.58
C CYS A 276 8.53 10.82 11.30
N ILE A 277 7.48 10.39 12.01
CA ILE A 277 6.10 10.83 11.75
C ILE A 277 5.81 12.12 12.53
N PRO A 278 5.35 13.21 11.85
CA PRO A 278 4.94 14.43 12.52
C PRO A 278 3.88 14.21 13.61
N ASN A 279 4.02 14.90 14.74
CA ASN A 279 3.06 14.82 15.84
C ASN A 279 1.63 15.23 15.42
N GLU A 280 1.52 16.16 14.48
CA GLU A 280 0.24 16.68 13.95
C GLU A 280 -0.58 15.62 13.21
N TRP A 281 0.06 14.54 12.74
CA TRP A 281 -0.64 13.44 12.06
C TRP A 281 -1.24 12.42 13.03
N PHE A 282 -1.02 12.59 14.33
CA PHE A 282 -1.63 11.78 15.37
C PHE A 282 -2.79 12.53 16.01
N LEU A 283 -3.90 11.82 16.24
CA LEU A 283 -4.98 12.25 17.12
C LEU A 283 -4.65 11.97 18.59
N SER A 284 -4.01 10.82 18.84
CA SER A 284 -3.58 10.37 20.16
C SER A 284 -2.29 9.58 20.00
N LYS A 285 -1.15 10.30 19.95
CA LYS A 285 0.15 9.71 19.59
C LYS A 285 0.48 8.45 20.37
N LYS A 286 0.38 8.50 21.69
CA LYS A 286 0.74 7.37 22.56
C LYS A 286 -0.16 6.15 22.32
N GLU A 287 -1.47 6.35 22.20
CA GLU A 287 -2.42 5.26 21.96
C GLU A 287 -2.24 4.68 20.56
N GLN A 288 -2.19 5.53 19.52
CA GLN A 288 -2.02 5.08 18.14
C GLN A 288 -0.72 4.28 17.96
N ILE A 289 0.41 4.73 18.53
CA ILE A 289 1.66 3.98 18.47
C ILE A 289 1.51 2.61 19.15
N ALA A 290 0.93 2.57 20.36
CA ALA A 290 0.78 1.33 21.11
C ALA A 290 -0.08 0.29 20.35
N GLU A 291 -1.20 0.72 19.78
CA GLU A 291 -2.12 -0.15 19.03
C GLU A 291 -1.50 -0.67 17.72
N HIS A 292 -0.89 0.20 16.91
CA HIS A 292 -0.25 -0.22 15.66
C HIS A 292 0.98 -1.09 15.92
N LYS A 293 1.74 -0.80 16.99
CA LYS A 293 2.86 -1.64 17.41
C LYS A 293 2.38 -3.03 17.82
N ASN A 294 1.39 -3.13 18.71
CA ASN A 294 0.83 -4.42 19.11
C ASN A 294 0.32 -5.19 17.88
N PHE A 295 -0.38 -4.49 16.97
CA PHE A 295 -0.84 -5.05 15.72
C PHE A 295 0.30 -5.65 14.89
N LEU A 296 1.31 -4.88 14.53
CA LEU A 296 2.43 -5.32 13.69
C LEU A 296 3.21 -6.49 14.31
N LEU A 297 3.46 -6.44 15.62
CA LEU A 297 4.18 -7.49 16.34
C LEU A 297 3.45 -8.84 16.32
N LYS A 298 2.12 -8.83 16.31
CA LYS A 298 1.29 -10.04 16.22
C LYS A 298 1.04 -10.46 14.77
N GLN A 299 0.72 -9.49 13.92
CA GLN A 299 0.37 -9.71 12.52
C GLN A 299 1.50 -10.35 11.72
N ARG A 300 2.77 -10.00 12.02
CA ARG A 300 3.94 -10.60 11.38
C ARG A 300 3.99 -12.13 11.52
N ASP A 301 3.50 -12.67 12.65
CA ASP A 301 3.50 -14.10 12.93
C ASP A 301 2.40 -14.83 12.11
N TYR A 302 1.43 -14.09 11.55
CA TYR A 302 0.34 -14.63 10.75
C TYR A 302 0.59 -14.59 9.24
N VAL A 303 1.58 -13.84 8.76
CA VAL A 303 1.84 -13.70 7.31
C VAL A 303 2.11 -15.05 6.64
N ARG A 304 2.87 -15.95 7.29
CA ARG A 304 3.07 -17.34 6.81
C ARG A 304 1.75 -18.06 6.61
N ILE A 305 0.86 -17.94 7.59
CA ILE A 305 -0.47 -18.59 7.58
C ILE A 305 -1.28 -18.05 6.40
N TYR A 306 -1.26 -16.74 6.16
CA TYR A 306 -2.00 -16.16 5.04
C TYR A 306 -1.47 -16.62 3.68
N ILE A 307 -0.16 -16.64 3.48
CA ILE A 307 0.45 -17.11 2.22
C ILE A 307 0.12 -18.58 1.97
N GLU A 308 0.23 -19.41 3.01
CA GLU A 308 -0.12 -20.83 2.95
C GLU A 308 -1.61 -21.01 2.58
N GLN A 309 -2.51 -20.22 3.17
CA GLN A 309 -3.93 -20.26 2.83
C GLN A 309 -4.21 -19.77 1.41
N LEU A 310 -3.49 -18.76 0.91
CA LEU A 310 -3.60 -18.34 -0.50
C LEU A 310 -3.17 -19.47 -1.45
N ALA A 311 -2.08 -20.17 -1.14
CA ALA A 311 -1.63 -21.33 -1.90
C ALA A 311 -2.67 -22.47 -1.90
N TYR A 312 -3.18 -22.86 -0.72
CA TYR A 312 -4.23 -23.88 -0.61
C TYR A 312 -5.51 -23.53 -1.37
N ASN A 313 -5.90 -22.25 -1.35
CA ASN A 313 -7.04 -21.74 -2.09
C ASN A 313 -6.75 -21.52 -3.59
N LYS A 314 -5.62 -22.02 -4.09
CA LYS A 314 -5.21 -21.97 -5.50
C LYS A 314 -5.14 -20.56 -6.05
N ALA A 315 -4.73 -19.59 -5.21
CA ALA A 315 -4.47 -18.23 -5.67
C ALA A 315 -3.33 -18.21 -6.69
N PHE A 316 -2.34 -19.10 -6.55
CA PHE A 316 -1.19 -19.20 -7.45
C PHE A 316 -1.31 -20.39 -8.42
N THR A 317 -1.21 -20.14 -9.72
CA THR A 317 -1.42 -21.16 -10.76
C THR A 317 -0.30 -22.19 -10.87
N ASN A 318 0.91 -21.85 -10.41
CA ASN A 318 2.07 -22.75 -10.40
C ASN A 318 2.19 -23.63 -9.15
N TYR A 319 1.29 -23.46 -8.17
CA TYR A 319 1.27 -24.30 -6.97
C TYR A 319 0.90 -25.75 -7.29
N ARG A 320 1.72 -26.69 -6.82
CA ARG A 320 1.55 -28.13 -7.07
C ARG A 320 1.08 -28.93 -5.86
N GLY A 321 0.77 -28.26 -4.75
CA GLY A 321 0.42 -28.90 -3.48
C GLY A 321 1.62 -29.06 -2.54
N GLY A 322 1.33 -29.42 -1.28
CA GLY A 322 2.33 -29.55 -0.21
C GLY A 322 2.44 -28.31 0.68
N VAL A 323 3.02 -28.48 1.87
CA VAL A 323 3.21 -27.38 2.84
C VAL A 323 4.42 -26.55 2.42
N LEU A 324 4.31 -25.22 2.38
CA LEU A 324 5.47 -24.36 2.13
C LEU A 324 6.46 -24.48 3.29
N GLY A 325 7.72 -24.74 2.97
CA GLY A 325 8.84 -24.74 3.90
C GLY A 325 9.29 -23.32 4.19
N TRP A 326 9.78 -23.07 5.40
CA TRP A 326 10.19 -21.74 5.82
C TRP A 326 11.56 -21.80 6.50
N ASN A 327 12.33 -20.72 6.42
CA ASN A 327 13.57 -20.61 7.18
C ASN A 327 13.26 -20.75 8.68
N GLU A 328 13.94 -21.67 9.36
CA GLU A 328 13.76 -21.87 10.79
C GLU A 328 14.27 -20.63 11.54
N ARG A 329 13.53 -20.18 12.55
CA ARG A 329 14.06 -19.17 13.46
C ARG A 329 15.25 -19.80 14.17
N SER A 330 16.45 -19.24 14.00
CA SER A 330 17.53 -19.50 14.94
C SER A 330 17.01 -19.07 16.31
N ALA A 331 16.60 -20.03 17.14
CA ALA A 331 16.20 -19.77 18.50
C ALA A 331 17.43 -19.21 19.22
N GLY A 332 17.51 -17.88 19.31
CA GLY A 332 18.50 -17.23 20.14
C GLY A 332 18.33 -17.74 21.56
N THR A 333 19.32 -18.47 22.04
CA THR A 333 19.49 -18.81 23.46
C THR A 333 19.37 -17.53 24.27
N VAL A 334 18.38 -17.51 25.17
CA VAL A 334 18.20 -16.50 26.23
C VAL A 334 19.38 -16.56 27.19
#